data_AF-A0A0D8ZYM2-F1
#
_entry.id   AF-A0A0D8ZYM2-F1
#
_cell.length_a   1.000
_cell.length_b   1.000
_cell.length_c   1.000
_cell.angle_alpha   90.00
_cell.angle_beta   90.00
_cell.angle_gamma   90.00
#
_symmetry.space_group_name_H-M   'P 1'
#
loop_
_entity.id
_entity.type
_entity.pdbx_description
1 polymer ?
#
loop_
_entity_poly.entity_id
_entity_poly.type
_entity_poly.pdbx_seq_one_letter_code
_entity_poly.pdbx_strand_id
1 'polypeptide(L)' 'MHEFETMSMAELKSYVISHRDDDAAWAKYIALLVASEQKLYPAPIDQKGVEIMEQAFRERLGLPQEGES' A
#
# COMPACT_ATOMS: atom_id res chain seq x y z
N MET A 1 -6.75 20.67 -12.92
CA MET A 1 -7.43 19.74 -11.99
C MET A 1 -6.95 18.35 -12.37
N HIS A 2 -6.38 17.59 -11.45
CA HIS A 2 -5.90 16.24 -11.77
C HIS A 2 -7.09 15.29 -11.97
N GLU A 3 -6.99 14.35 -12.91
CA GLU A 3 -8.10 13.44 -13.28
C GLU A 3 -8.58 12.58 -12.10
N PHE A 4 -7.69 12.28 -11.16
CA PHE A 4 -7.99 11.50 -9.96
C PHE A 4 -8.79 12.28 -8.89
N GLU A 5 -9.07 13.58 -9.11
CA GLU A 5 -9.70 14.42 -8.09
C GLU A 5 -11.16 14.06 -7.79
N THR A 6 -11.82 13.37 -8.71
CA THR A 6 -13.25 13.02 -8.60
C THR A 6 -13.48 11.51 -8.56
N MET A 7 -12.42 10.71 -8.53
CA MET A 7 -12.49 9.25 -8.52
C MET A 7 -13.03 8.71 -7.19
N SER A 8 -13.82 7.65 -7.27
CA SER A 8 -14.14 6.81 -6.11
C SER A 8 -12.89 6.13 -5.56
N MET A 9 -12.97 5.60 -4.34
CA MET A 9 -11.85 4.88 -3.70
C MET A 9 -11.35 3.68 -4.55
N ALA A 10 -12.25 2.97 -5.24
CA ALA A 10 -11.87 1.82 -6.07
C ALA A 10 -11.19 2.23 -7.38
N GLU A 11 -11.64 3.34 -7.98
CA GLU A 11 -11.04 3.93 -9.18
C GLU A 11 -9.66 4.52 -8.86
N LEU A 12 -9.56 5.27 -7.75
CA LEU A 12 -8.29 5.81 -7.26
C LEU A 12 -7.31 4.69 -6.89
N LYS A 13 -7.84 3.62 -6.25
CA LYS A 13 -7.35 2.23 -6.26
C LYS A 13 -6.48 1.90 -7.47
N SER A 14 -7.21 1.74 -8.56
CA SER A 14 -6.70 1.21 -9.83
C SER A 14 -5.77 2.21 -10.52
N TYR A 15 -6.06 3.50 -10.40
CA TYR A 15 -5.24 4.58 -10.95
C TYR A 15 -3.84 4.58 -10.32
N VAL A 16 -3.74 4.57 -8.99
CA VAL A 16 -2.47 4.58 -8.25
C VAL A 16 -1.62 3.34 -8.56
N ILE A 17 -2.24 2.17 -8.72
CA ILE A 17 -1.53 0.94 -9.12
C ILE A 17 -0.91 1.08 -10.52
N SER A 18 -1.59 1.77 -11.43
CA SER A 18 -1.16 1.95 -12.82
C SER A 18 -0.22 3.16 -13.01
N HIS A 19 -0.24 4.12 -12.09
CA HIS A 19 0.56 5.35 -12.12
C HIS A 19 1.37 5.47 -10.82
N ARG A 20 2.28 4.53 -10.60
CA ARG A 20 3.01 4.41 -9.32
C ARG A 20 3.87 5.62 -8.98
N ASP A 21 4.26 6.41 -9.98
CA ASP A 21 5.11 7.59 -9.83
C ASP A 21 4.31 8.90 -9.68
N ASP A 22 2.96 8.82 -9.67
CA ASP A 22 2.10 9.99 -9.41
C ASP A 22 1.92 10.18 -7.89
N ASP A 23 2.88 10.87 -7.29
CA ASP A 23 2.90 11.17 -5.84
C ASP A 23 1.64 11.88 -5.36
N ALA A 24 1.01 12.70 -6.20
CA ALA A 24 -0.20 13.44 -5.85
C ALA A 24 -1.42 12.51 -5.75
N ALA A 25 -1.55 11.57 -6.68
CA ALA A 25 -2.57 10.52 -6.60
C ALA A 25 -2.37 9.61 -5.37
N TRP A 26 -1.11 9.25 -5.08
CA TRP A 26 -0.75 8.49 -3.88
C TRP A 26 -1.15 9.21 -2.60
N ALA A 27 -0.78 10.49 -2.46
CA ALA A 27 -1.10 11.30 -1.29
C ALA A 27 -2.62 11.37 -1.05
N LYS A 28 -3.40 11.56 -2.12
CA LYS A 28 -4.86 11.56 -2.04
C LYS A 28 -5.42 10.23 -1.58
N TYR A 29 -4.93 9.12 -2.14
CA TYR A 29 -5.38 7.78 -1.78
C TYR A 29 -5.13 7.47 -0.30
N ILE A 30 -3.93 7.79 0.20
CA ILE A 30 -3.59 7.63 1.61
C ILE A 30 -4.48 8.50 2.51
N ALA A 31 -4.73 9.76 2.14
CA ALA A 31 -5.61 10.64 2.91
C ALA A 31 -7.03 10.07 3.06
N LEU A 32 -7.59 9.53 1.97
CA LEU A 32 -8.90 8.87 2.00
C LEU A 32 -8.89 7.58 2.85
N LEU A 33 -7.80 6.80 2.79
CA LEU A 33 -7.67 5.57 3.60
C LEU A 33 -7.64 5.90 5.09
N VAL A 34 -6.85 6.88 5.50
CA VAL A 34 -6.77 7.34 6.90
C VAL A 34 -8.14 7.86 7.37
N ALA A 35 -8.85 8.62 6.53
CA ALA A 35 -10.18 9.12 6.84
C ALA A 35 -11.24 8.00 6.95
N SER A 36 -11.03 6.86 6.29
CA SER A 36 -11.96 5.73 6.31
C SER A 36 -11.87 4.84 7.57
N GLU A 37 -11.04 5.22 8.56
CA GLU A 37 -10.77 4.45 9.80
C GLU A 37 -10.36 2.99 9.54
N GLN A 38 -9.90 2.67 8.33
CA GLN A 38 -9.39 1.35 8.02
C GLN A 38 -8.18 1.06 8.90
N LYS A 39 -8.06 -0.19 9.35
CA LYS A 39 -6.92 -0.65 10.13
C LYS A 39 -5.67 -0.64 9.25
N LEU A 40 -4.95 0.48 9.26
CA LEU A 40 -3.65 0.60 8.63
C LEU A 40 -2.61 -0.08 9.52
N TYR A 41 -1.76 -0.89 8.91
CA TYR A 41 -0.58 -1.39 9.60
C TYR A 41 0.39 -0.22 9.79
N PRO A 42 1.01 -0.08 10.97
CA PRO A 42 2.06 0.92 11.15
C PRO A 42 3.18 0.62 10.15
N ALA A 43 3.74 1.68 9.56
CA ALA A 43 4.95 1.54 8.77
C ALA A 43 6.05 0.94 9.68
N PRO A 44 6.85 -0.03 9.20
CA PRO A 44 7.97 -0.53 9.98
C PRO A 44 8.98 0.60 10.17
N ILE A 45 9.33 0.88 11.43
CA ILE A 45 10.23 1.98 11.80
C ILE A 45 11.69 1.54 11.93
N ASP A 46 11.95 0.24 11.88
CA ASP A 46 13.27 -0.37 11.94
C ASP A 46 13.36 -1.62 11.05
N GLN A 47 14.58 -2.12 10.85
CA GLN A 47 14.86 -3.29 10.01
C GLN A 47 14.11 -4.54 10.48
N LYS A 48 13.97 -4.72 11.79
CA LYS A 48 13.24 -5.85 12.37
C LYS A 48 11.75 -5.80 12.03
N GLY A 49 11.16 -4.61 12.03
CA GLY A 49 9.79 -4.38 11.60
C GLY A 49 9.62 -4.67 10.11
N VAL A 50 10.61 -4.33 9.28
CA VAL A 50 10.60 -4.66 7.84
C VAL A 50 10.58 -6.17 7.65
N GLU A 51 11.45 -6.92 8.34
CA GLU A 51 11.51 -8.39 8.26
C GLU A 51 10.18 -9.04 8.69
N ILE A 52 9.56 -8.56 9.78
CA ILE A 52 8.24 -9.04 10.24
C ILE A 52 7.16 -8.77 9.20
N MET A 53 7.16 -7.56 8.61
CA MET A 53 6.22 -7.17 7.57
C MET A 53 6.37 -8.07 6.34
N GLU A 54 7.60 -8.25 5.85
CA GLU A 54 7.89 -9.09 4.68
C GLU A 54 7.49 -10.55 4.92
N GLN A 55 7.79 -11.10 6.10
CA GLN A 55 7.38 -12.45 6.47
C GLN A 55 5.86 -12.61 6.46
N ALA A 56 5.13 -11.67 7.07
CA ALA A 56 3.67 -11.69 7.09
C ALA A 56 3.07 -11.60 5.67
N PHE A 57 3.70 -10.84 4.77
CA PHE A 57 3.32 -10.80 3.36
C PHE A 57 3.54 -12.13 2.66
N ARG A 58 4.70 -12.77 2.86
CA ARG A 58 5.01 -14.09 2.28
C ARG A 58 3.99 -15.14 2.73
N GLU A 59 3.70 -15.21 4.02
CA GLU A 59 2.70 -16.14 4.58
C GLU A 59 1.32 -15.90 3.98
N ARG A 60 0.88 -14.64 3.87
CA ARG A 60 -0.42 -14.29 3.31
C ARG A 60 -0.53 -14.62 1.82
N LEU A 61 0.57 -14.55 1.07
CA LEU A 61 0.62 -14.79 -0.37
C LEU A 61 1.04 -16.23 -0.72
N GLY A 62 1.43 -17.05 0.26
CA GLY A 62 1.94 -18.40 0.04
C GLY A 62 3.30 -18.43 -0.67
N LEU A 63 4.14 -17.42 -0.47
CA LEU A 63 5.46 -17.33 -1.09
C LEU A 63 6.51 -18.12 -0.29
N PRO A 64 7.51 -18.72 -0.97
CA PRO A 64 8.59 -19.44 -0.30
C PRO A 64 9.46 -18.51 0.56
N GLN A 65 10.09 -19.10 1.57
CA GLN A 65 11.01 -18.40 2.46
C GLN A 65 12.31 -18.08 1.71
N GLU A 66 12.92 -16.95 2.03
CA GLU A 66 14.24 -16.63 1.47
C GLU A 66 15.28 -17.63 1.98
N GLY A 67 15.96 -18.32 1.06
CA GLY A 67 16.99 -19.32 1.36
C GLY A 67 16.64 -20.76 0.99
N GLU A 68 15.43 -21.04 0.48
CA GLU A 68 15.12 -22.32 -0.17
C GLU A 68 15.49 -22.22 -1.66
N SER A 69 16.74 -22.56 -2.00
CA SER A 69 17.22 -22.78 -3.38
C SER A 69 18.26 -23.88 -3.40
#